data_AF-A0A8H6ADA9-F1
#
_entry.id   AF-A0A8H6ADA9-F1
#
_cell.length_a   1.000
_cell.length_b   1.000
_cell.length_c   1.000
_cell.angle_alpha   90.00
_cell.angle_beta   90.00
_cell.angle_gamma   90.00
#
_symmetry.space_group_name_H-M   'P 1'
#
loop_
_entity.id
_entity.type
_entity.pdbx_description
1 polymer ?
#
loop_
_entity_poly.entity_id
_entity_poly.type
_entity_poly.pdbx_seq_one_letter_code
_entity_poly.pdbx_strand_id
1 'polypeptide(L)'
;MTKVYTGVGLPAFYRHAHFIKLHPDSIYAGGVTPPALTTLSIFHIARSFDNQEIQDMFYKGSDDILRPILKPKGVEREIGVYEARRDLWRVNGLIPPPTGSEMEKKWFAENRVTDEEELLRAQDHP
;
A
#
# COMPACT_ATOMS: atom_id res chain seq x y z
N MET A 1 -0.64 -5.69 7.90
CA MET A 1 -0.57 -4.50 7.02
C MET A 1 -1.83 -4.33 6.17
N THR A 2 -2.32 -5.35 5.44
CA THR A 2 -3.59 -5.25 4.66
C THR A 2 -4.76 -4.67 5.46
N LYS A 3 -4.90 -5.07 6.74
CA LYS A 3 -5.94 -4.56 7.64
C LYS A 3 -5.98 -3.03 7.81
N VAL A 4 -4.83 -2.35 7.67
CA VAL A 4 -4.76 -0.87 7.74
C VAL A 4 -5.58 -0.25 6.61
N TYR A 5 -5.52 -0.83 5.41
CA TYR A 5 -6.20 -0.33 4.23
C TYR A 5 -7.67 -0.78 4.19
N THR A 6 -7.95 -2.03 4.56
CA THR A 6 -9.35 -2.50 4.60
C THR A 6 -10.15 -1.78 5.70
N GLY A 7 -9.50 -1.32 6.76
CA GLY A 7 -10.13 -0.53 7.83
C GLY A 7 -10.67 0.83 7.36
N VAL A 8 -10.17 1.35 6.24
CA VAL A 8 -10.69 2.59 5.59
C VAL A 8 -11.51 2.29 4.33
N GLY A 9 -11.90 1.02 4.13
CA GLY A 9 -12.77 0.60 3.03
C GLY A 9 -12.07 0.37 1.69
N LEU A 10 -10.73 0.29 1.66
CA LEU A 10 -10.03 -0.08 0.42
C LEU A 10 -10.08 -1.59 0.17
N PRO A 11 -10.40 -2.04 -1.06
CA PRO A 11 -10.40 -3.46 -1.41
C PRO A 11 -9.09 -4.14 -1.03
N ALA A 12 -9.15 -5.32 -0.40
CA ALA A 12 -7.93 -5.97 0.10
C ALA A 12 -6.96 -6.32 -1.05
N PHE A 13 -7.49 -6.65 -2.23
CA PHE A 13 -6.70 -6.93 -3.43
C PHE A 13 -5.98 -5.70 -4.02
N TYR A 14 -6.32 -4.46 -3.63
CA TYR A 14 -5.51 -3.29 -4.01
C TYR A 14 -4.13 -3.30 -3.34
N ARG A 15 -3.99 -4.04 -2.22
CA ARG A 15 -2.77 -4.04 -1.43
C ARG A 15 -1.88 -5.20 -1.86
N HIS A 16 -0.71 -4.86 -2.39
CA HIS A 16 0.37 -5.81 -2.64
C HIS A 16 1.47 -5.74 -1.56
N ALA A 17 2.16 -6.85 -1.31
CA ALA A 17 3.46 -6.86 -0.65
C ALA A 17 4.40 -7.80 -1.36
N HIS A 18 5.61 -7.31 -1.58
CA HIS A 18 6.72 -8.11 -2.05
C HIS A 18 7.78 -8.11 -0.97
N PHE A 19 8.25 -9.30 -0.59
CA PHE A 19 9.36 -9.47 0.34
C PHE A 19 10.59 -9.82 -0.49
N ILE A 20 11.52 -8.89 -0.59
CA ILE A 20 12.75 -9.06 -1.36
C ILE A 20 13.88 -9.25 -0.35
N LYS A 21 14.51 -10.42 -0.39
CA LYS A 21 15.69 -10.70 0.42
C LYS A 21 16.91 -10.16 -0.31
N LEU A 22 17.63 -9.26 0.34
CA LEU A 22 18.95 -8.79 -0.12
C LEU A 22 20.05 -9.58 0.60
N HIS A 23 21.21 -9.70 -0.04
CA HIS A 23 22.39 -10.24 0.61
C HIS A 23 22.93 -9.20 1.62
N PRO A 24 23.53 -9.60 2.76
CA PRO A 24 23.98 -8.66 3.77
C PRO A 24 24.94 -7.58 3.26
N ASP A 25 25.83 -7.93 2.33
CA ASP A 25 26.76 -7.00 1.67
C ASP A 25 26.10 -6.02 0.67
N SER A 26 24.78 -6.12 0.48
CA SER A 26 24.02 -5.24 -0.41
C SER A 26 23.28 -4.15 0.35
N ILE A 27 23.41 -4.11 1.68
CA ILE A 27 22.77 -3.12 2.56
C ILE A 27 23.86 -2.34 3.27
N TYR A 28 23.86 -1.01 3.09
CA TYR A 28 24.77 -0.10 3.76
C TYR A 28 23.98 1.04 4.39
N ALA A 29 24.21 1.27 5.68
CA ALA A 29 23.65 2.40 6.43
C ALA A 29 24.80 3.11 7.14
N GLY A 30 24.99 4.42 6.87
CA GLY A 30 26.12 5.16 7.41
C GLY A 30 27.50 4.65 6.97
N GLY A 31 27.60 3.98 5.82
CA GLY A 31 28.86 3.43 5.28
C GLY A 31 29.26 2.07 5.84
N VAL A 32 28.42 1.43 6.68
CA VAL A 32 28.66 0.09 7.22
C VAL A 32 27.49 -0.84 6.93
N THR A 33 27.73 -2.16 6.94
CA THR A 33 26.67 -3.16 6.84
C THR A 33 26.00 -3.34 8.20
N PRO A 34 24.72 -2.99 8.35
CA PRO A 34 24.01 -3.16 9.61
C PRO A 34 23.80 -4.65 9.91
N PRO A 35 23.84 -5.07 11.19
CA PRO A 35 23.65 -6.48 11.57
C PRO A 35 22.23 -6.98 11.26
N ALA A 36 21.23 -6.10 11.34
CA ALA A 36 19.85 -6.42 11.03
C ALA A 36 19.06 -5.14 10.71
N LEU A 37 18.75 -4.91 9.42
CA LEU A 37 17.97 -3.76 8.95
C LEU A 37 16.93 -4.22 7.92
N THR A 38 15.75 -3.62 7.98
CA THR A 38 14.74 -3.73 6.92
C THR A 38 14.20 -2.35 6.54
N THR A 39 14.09 -2.08 5.24
CA THR A 39 13.48 -0.87 4.72
C THR A 39 12.13 -1.21 4.11
N LEU A 40 11.12 -0.38 4.38
CA LEU A 40 9.79 -0.50 3.80
C LEU A 40 9.52 0.69 2.90
N SER A 41 9.44 0.44 1.59
CA SER A 41 8.98 1.43 0.61
C SER A 41 7.51 1.16 0.29
N ILE A 42 6.64 2.09 0.65
CA ILE A 42 5.19 1.99 0.45
C ILE A 42 4.77 2.99 -0.61
N PHE A 43 4.15 2.51 -1.68
CA PHE A 43 3.59 3.35 -2.73
C PHE A 43 2.08 3.45 -2.56
N HIS A 44 1.59 4.65 -2.28
CA HIS A 44 0.16 4.97 -2.19
C HIS A 44 -0.30 5.54 -3.53
N ILE A 45 -1.33 4.92 -4.10
CA ILE A 45 -1.85 5.28 -5.44
C ILE A 45 -3.37 5.47 -5.40
N ALA A 46 -4.09 4.61 -4.66
CA ALA A 46 -5.54 4.69 -4.57
C ALA A 46 -6.03 5.92 -3.79
N ARG A 47 -5.28 6.32 -2.75
CA ARG A 47 -5.55 7.47 -1.88
C ARG A 47 -4.23 8.07 -1.40
N SER A 48 -4.21 9.37 -1.17
CA SER A 48 -3.15 10.12 -0.46
C SER A 48 -3.62 10.42 0.98
N PHE A 49 -2.72 10.94 1.81
CA PHE A 49 -3.09 11.51 3.10
C PHE A 49 -3.70 12.90 2.92
N ASP A 50 -4.95 13.06 3.38
CA ASP A 50 -5.66 14.34 3.28
C ASP A 50 -5.07 15.42 4.22
N ASN A 51 -4.47 14.99 5.33
CA ASN A 51 -3.86 15.87 6.32
C ASN A 51 -2.85 15.10 7.21
N GLN A 52 -2.13 15.85 8.05
CA GLN A 52 -1.11 15.31 8.95
C GLN A 52 -1.66 14.32 9.99
N GLU A 53 -2.89 14.51 10.47
CA GLU A 53 -3.49 13.61 11.47
C GLU A 53 -3.69 12.20 10.90
N ILE A 54 -4.21 12.10 9.68
CA ILE A 54 -4.36 10.81 8.98
C ILE A 54 -3.00 10.18 8.68
N GLN A 55 -2.01 10.98 8.31
CA GLN A 55 -0.64 10.51 8.11
C GLN A 55 -0.04 9.93 9.40
N ASP A 56 -0.20 10.61 10.53
CA ASP A 56 0.31 10.15 11.83
C ASP A 56 -0.40 8.89 12.30
N MET A 57 -1.71 8.80 12.10
CA MET A 57 -2.49 7.58 12.34
C MET A 57 -1.98 6.40 11.50
N PHE A 58 -1.62 6.63 10.24
CA PHE A 58 -1.06 5.59 9.38
C PHE A 58 0.30 5.11 9.90
N TYR A 59 1.21 6.02 10.28
CA TYR A 59 2.50 5.64 10.83
C TYR A 59 2.34 4.90 12.15
N LYS A 60 1.45 5.35 13.04
CA LYS A 60 1.12 4.64 14.27
C LYS A 60 0.59 3.24 14.00
N GLY A 61 -0.40 3.09 13.11
CA GLY A 61 -0.97 1.79 12.77
C GLY A 61 0.05 0.84 12.12
N SER A 62 0.97 1.38 11.32
CA SER A 62 2.10 0.62 10.77
C SER A 62 3.07 0.17 11.86
N ASP A 63 3.37 1.06 12.82
CA ASP A 63 4.25 0.79 13.95
C ASP A 63 3.69 -0.30 14.86
N ASP A 64 2.41 -0.19 15.22
CA ASP A 64 1.67 -1.13 16.07
C ASP A 64 1.70 -2.56 15.50
N ILE A 65 1.76 -2.70 14.18
CA ILE A 65 1.86 -4.00 13.50
C ILE A 65 3.32 -4.50 13.45
N LEU A 66 4.25 -3.64 13.04
CA LEU A 66 5.62 -4.05 12.73
C LEU A 66 6.50 -4.19 13.98
N ARG A 67 6.27 -3.36 15.00
CA ARG A 67 7.13 -3.27 16.18
C ARG A 67 7.14 -4.56 16.98
N PRO A 68 5.99 -5.22 17.25
CA PRO A 68 5.96 -6.49 17.96
C PRO A 68 6.68 -7.62 17.20
N ILE A 69 6.83 -7.50 15.88
CA ILE A 69 7.44 -8.54 15.03
C ILE A 69 8.96 -8.35 14.93
N LEU A 70 9.40 -7.10 14.70
CA LEU A 70 10.78 -6.78 14.35
C LEU A 70 11.64 -6.48 15.58
N LYS A 71 11.10 -5.76 16.57
CA LYS A 71 11.87 -5.34 17.75
C LYS A 71 12.43 -6.51 18.57
N PRO A 72 11.67 -7.59 18.86
CA PRO A 72 12.22 -8.75 19.58
C PRO A 72 13.35 -9.47 18.84
N LYS A 73 13.49 -9.24 17.53
CA LYS A 73 14.52 -9.82 16.68
C LYS A 73 15.74 -8.90 16.52
N GLY A 74 15.76 -7.74 17.19
CA GLY A 74 16.82 -6.74 17.04
C GLY A 74 16.91 -6.13 15.64
N VAL A 75 15.83 -6.21 14.85
CA VAL A 75 15.80 -5.69 13.47
C VAL A 75 15.44 -4.21 13.51
N GLU A 76 16.35 -3.36 13.04
CA GLU A 76 16.07 -1.96 12.78
C GLU A 76 15.16 -1.81 11.56
N ARG A 77 14.38 -0.73 11.53
CA ARG A 77 13.44 -0.48 10.43
C ARG A 77 13.41 0.98 10.02
N GLU A 78 13.26 1.18 8.72
CA GLU A 78 12.97 2.47 8.11
C GLU A 78 11.72 2.34 7.23
N ILE A 79 10.83 3.34 7.27
CA ILE A 79 9.60 3.37 6.49
C ILE A 79 9.52 4.66 5.68
N GLY A 80 9.34 4.53 4.37
CA GLY A 80 9.09 5.62 3.45
C GLY A 80 7.76 5.42 2.73
N VAL A 81 6.93 6.46 2.69
CA VAL A 81 5.68 6.48 1.92
C VAL A 81 5.85 7.43 0.73
N TYR A 82 5.49 6.95 -0.45
CA TYR A 82 5.54 7.70 -1.70
C TYR A 82 4.15 7.74 -2.31
N GLU A 83 3.63 8.94 -2.52
CA GLU A 83 2.32 9.12 -3.15
C GLU A 83 2.47 9.31 -4.65
N ALA A 84 1.66 8.58 -5.41
CA ALA A 84 1.68 8.60 -6.87
C ALA A 84 0.35 9.11 -7.44
N ARG A 85 0.41 9.53 -8.69
CA ARG A 85 -0.73 9.98 -9.47
C ARG A 85 -1.72 8.85 -9.74
N ARG A 86 -2.93 8.97 -9.19
CA ARG A 86 -4.00 7.99 -9.34
C ARG A 86 -4.50 7.83 -10.79
N ASP A 87 -4.46 8.89 -11.58
CA ASP A 87 -4.93 8.91 -12.98
C ASP A 87 -4.05 8.07 -13.92
N LEU A 88 -2.82 7.76 -13.50
CA LEU A 88 -1.88 6.91 -14.23
C LEU A 88 -1.96 5.43 -13.82
N TRP A 89 -2.87 5.08 -12.92
CA TRP A 89 -3.01 3.72 -12.41
C TRP A 89 -4.15 2.96 -13.12
N ARG A 90 -3.90 1.69 -13.41
CA ARG A 90 -4.89 0.77 -13.97
C ARG A 90 -4.91 -0.55 -13.20
N VAL A 91 -6.08 -1.18 -13.14
CA VAL A 91 -6.29 -2.54 -12.63
C VAL A 91 -6.94 -3.33 -13.74
N ASN A 92 -6.29 -4.39 -14.23
CA ASN A 92 -6.70 -5.13 -15.43
C ASN A 92 -6.96 -4.21 -16.65
N GLY A 93 -6.19 -3.12 -16.78
CA GLY A 93 -6.39 -2.13 -17.85
C GLY A 93 -7.51 -1.11 -17.61
N LEU A 94 -8.33 -1.29 -16.57
CA LEU A 94 -9.42 -0.36 -16.20
C LEU A 94 -8.91 0.78 -15.32
N ILE A 95 -9.52 1.96 -15.46
CA ILE A 95 -9.47 3.02 -14.45
C ILE A 95 -10.20 2.52 -13.21
N PRO A 96 -9.54 2.41 -12.05
CA PRO A 96 -10.20 1.88 -10.86
C PRO A 96 -11.30 2.84 -10.36
N PRO A 97 -12.44 2.35 -9.86
CA PRO A 97 -13.59 3.17 -9.48
C PRO A 97 -13.24 4.35 -8.56
N PRO A 98 -13.95 5.48 -8.64
CA PRO A 98 -13.71 6.62 -7.74
C PRO A 98 -13.78 6.21 -6.27
N THR A 99 -12.97 6.87 -5.45
CA THR A 99 -12.93 6.65 -4.00
C THR A 99 -14.32 6.80 -3.40
N GLY A 100 -14.76 5.82 -2.62
CA GLY A 100 -16.05 5.81 -1.93
C GLY A 100 -17.26 5.54 -2.82
N SER A 101 -17.08 5.32 -4.13
CA SER A 101 -18.17 4.96 -5.04
C SER A 101 -18.80 3.61 -4.69
N GLU A 102 -20.05 3.40 -5.12
CA GLU A 102 -20.73 2.12 -4.94
C GLU A 102 -19.96 0.96 -5.61
N MET A 103 -19.29 1.22 -6.73
CA MET A 103 -18.45 0.24 -7.38
C MET A 103 -17.18 -0.09 -6.57
N GLU A 104 -16.53 0.91 -5.93
CA GLU A 104 -15.40 0.62 -5.02
C GLU A 104 -15.84 -0.23 -3.83
N LYS A 105 -17.03 0.05 -3.26
CA LYS A 105 -17.61 -0.76 -2.17
C LYS A 105 -17.95 -2.18 -2.63
N LYS A 106 -18.45 -2.35 -3.86
CA LYS A 106 -18.68 -3.68 -4.45
C LYS A 106 -17.37 -4.44 -4.62
N TRP A 107 -16.34 -3.81 -5.20
CA TRP A 107 -15.00 -4.39 -5.31
C TRP A 107 -14.40 -4.74 -3.95
N PHE A 108 -14.67 -3.94 -2.90
CA PHE A 108 -14.27 -4.25 -1.53
C PHE A 108 -14.95 -5.51 -1.01
N ALA A 109 -16.28 -5.60 -1.15
CA ALA A 109 -17.07 -6.72 -0.65
C ALA A 109 -16.73 -8.03 -1.37
N GLU A 110 -16.56 -7.99 -2.69
CA GLU A 110 -16.24 -9.17 -3.49
C GLU A 110 -14.73 -9.49 -3.54
N ASN A 111 -13.90 -8.55 -3.08
CA ASN A 111 -12.44 -8.63 -3.08
C ASN A 111 -11.84 -9.02 -4.45
N ARG A 112 -12.42 -8.51 -5.53
CA ARG A 112 -11.97 -8.67 -6.91
C ARG A 112 -12.52 -7.55 -7.78
N VAL A 113 -12.00 -7.46 -9.00
CA VAL A 113 -12.64 -6.69 -10.07
C VAL A 113 -13.97 -7.34 -10.43
N THR A 114 -15.00 -6.50 -10.51
CA THR A 114 -16.36 -6.87 -10.91
C THR A 114 -16.85 -5.91 -11.98
N ASP A 115 -17.82 -6.35 -12.79
CA ASP A 115 -18.49 -5.52 -13.81
C ASP A 115 -17.51 -4.91 -14.83
N GLU A 116 -16.49 -5.68 -15.20
CA GLU A 116 -15.40 -5.23 -16.07
C GLU A 116 -15.90 -4.71 -17.42
N GLU A 117 -16.81 -5.41 -18.11
CA GLU A 117 -17.36 -4.93 -19.38
C GLU A 117 -18.15 -3.61 -19.24
N GLU A 118 -18.89 -3.45 -18.14
CA GLU A 118 -19.66 -2.23 -17.89
C GLU A 118 -18.72 -1.05 -17.64
N LEU A 119 -17.70 -1.25 -16.80
CA LEU A 119 -16.66 -0.27 -16.55
C LEU A 119 -15.89 0.09 -17.83
N LEU A 120 -15.56 -0.90 -18.64
CA LEU A 120 -14.88 -0.70 -19.93
C LEU A 120 -15.72 0.18 -20.87
N ARG A 121 -17.04 -0.05 -20.95
CA ARG A 121 -17.94 0.77 -21.79
C ARG A 121 -18.13 2.19 -21.25
N ALA A 122 -18.11 2.36 -19.92
CA ALA A 122 -18.30 3.65 -19.27
C ALA A 122 -17.03 4.51 -19.27
N GLN A 123 -15.86 3.88 -19.43
CA GLN A 123 -14.59 4.57 -19.57
C GLN A 123 -14.37 4.82 -21.05
N ASP A 124 -14.39 6.09 -21.47
CA ASP A 124 -13.90 6.47 -22.79
C ASP A 124 -12.45 5.97 -22.90
N HIS A 125 -12.25 4.82 -23.54
CA HIS A 125 -10.93 4.32 -23.83
C HIS A 125 -10.28 5.32 -24.78
N PRO A 126 -9.15 5.96 -24.41
CA PRO A 126 -8.31 6.57 -25.42
C PRO A 126 -7.78 5.51 -26.39
#